data_AF-A0A8S3ZL70-F1
#
_entry.id   AF-A0A8S3ZL70-F1
#
_cell.length_a   1.000
_cell.length_b   1.000
_cell.length_c   1.000
_cell.angle_alpha   90.00
_cell.angle_beta   90.00
_cell.angle_gamma   90.00
#
_symmetry.space_group_name_H-M   'P 1'
#
loop_
_entity.id
_entity.type
_entity.pdbx_description
1 polymer ?
#
loop_
_entity_poly.entity_id
_entity_poly.type
_entity_poly.pdbx_seq_one_letter_code
_entity_poly.pdbx_strand_id
1 'polypeptide(L)'
;MCGFDFDMLFTWIPIPPPDGIKRRTWADPIPTPTHLGCCLATSKKNFDKLGRYDPGLEIWGCENLELSFKTWMCGGRLEIIPCSHIAHMFKHHIIYKWVGKPRILERNCLRVSEVWMDEYKVFYQHRLKAVLS
;
A
#
# COMPACT_ATOMS: atom_id res chain seq x y z
N MET A 1 -2.52 -8.63 8.76
CA MET A 1 -3.03 -7.49 8.00
C MET A 1 -1.89 -6.84 7.24
N CYS A 2 -2.21 -6.06 6.22
CA CYS A 2 -1.22 -5.42 5.37
C CYS A 2 -0.76 -4.11 6.03
N GLY A 3 0.54 -3.91 6.14
CA GLY A 3 1.17 -2.75 6.75
C GLY A 3 2.31 -2.18 5.90
N PHE A 4 2.94 -1.13 6.41
CA PHE A 4 4.16 -0.57 5.85
C PHE A 4 4.99 0.08 6.97
N ASP A 5 6.31 0.17 6.77
CA ASP A 5 7.22 0.92 7.62
C ASP A 5 7.63 2.24 6.94
N PHE A 6 8.33 3.12 7.65
CA PHE A 6 8.77 4.42 7.11
C PHE A 6 9.82 4.33 5.98
N ASP A 7 10.27 3.13 5.61
CA ASP A 7 11.01 2.88 4.37
C ASP A 7 10.10 2.75 3.14
N MET A 8 8.78 2.88 3.33
CA MET A 8 7.73 2.78 2.33
C MET A 8 7.63 1.38 1.70
N LEU A 9 8.11 0.36 2.40
CA LEU A 9 7.98 -1.03 1.99
C LEU A 9 6.80 -1.70 2.69
N PHE A 10 6.17 -2.63 1.97
CA PHE A 10 5.09 -3.44 2.51
C PHE A 10 5.61 -4.38 3.60
N THR A 11 4.83 -4.53 4.67
CA THR A 11 5.07 -5.51 5.74
C THR A 11 3.78 -6.18 6.19
N TRP A 12 3.90 -7.30 6.90
CA TRP A 12 2.78 -7.98 7.52
C TRP A 12 2.68 -7.63 9.00
N ILE A 13 1.51 -7.17 9.42
CA ILE A 13 1.22 -6.90 10.83
C ILE A 13 0.28 -8.00 11.36
N PRO A 14 0.41 -8.48 12.61
CA PRO A 14 -0.53 -9.44 13.20
C PRO A 14 -1.98 -8.96 13.13
N ILE A 15 -2.92 -9.89 12.91
CA ILE A 15 -4.36 -9.59 12.93
C ILE A 15 -4.84 -9.70 14.38
N PRO A 16 -5.47 -8.66 14.95
CA PRO A 16 -6.05 -8.77 16.29
C PRO A 16 -7.25 -9.74 16.28
N PRO A 17 -7.51 -10.44 17.40
CA PRO A 17 -8.69 -11.27 17.53
C PRO A 17 -9.98 -10.44 17.39
N PRO A 18 -11.11 -11.06 17.02
CA PRO A 18 -12.41 -10.40 17.02
C PRO A 18 -12.68 -9.75 18.39
N ASP A 19 -13.08 -8.48 18.40
CA ASP A 19 -13.30 -7.68 19.61
C ASP A 19 -14.71 -7.88 20.22
N GLY A 20 -15.58 -8.64 19.54
CA GLY A 20 -16.97 -8.88 19.92
C GLY A 20 -17.91 -7.69 19.66
N ILE A 21 -17.37 -6.52 19.28
CA ILE A 21 -18.12 -5.28 19.09
C ILE A 21 -18.20 -4.95 17.59
N LYS A 22 -17.05 -4.67 16.97
CA LYS A 22 -16.94 -4.36 15.54
C LYS A 22 -16.73 -5.62 14.71
N ARG A 23 -15.98 -6.59 15.25
CA ARG A 23 -15.77 -7.93 14.68
C ARG A 23 -16.29 -8.95 15.68
N ARG A 24 -17.44 -9.54 15.39
CA ARG A 24 -18.08 -10.63 16.13
C ARG A 24 -17.43 -11.98 15.83
N THR A 25 -16.97 -12.19 14.60
CA THR A 25 -16.41 -13.48 14.16
C THR A 25 -15.09 -13.32 13.40
N TRP A 26 -14.39 -14.44 13.20
CA TRP A 26 -13.20 -14.50 12.34
C TRP A 26 -13.49 -14.29 10.85
N ALA A 27 -14.75 -14.41 10.44
CA ALA A 27 -15.19 -14.18 9.05
C ALA A 27 -15.47 -12.69 8.76
N ASP A 28 -15.60 -11.86 9.79
CA ASP A 28 -15.96 -10.45 9.63
C ASP A 28 -14.84 -9.66 8.95
N PRO A 29 -15.17 -8.66 8.10
CA PRO A 29 -14.20 -7.79 7.45
C PRO A 29 -13.20 -7.17 8.42
N ILE A 30 -11.93 -7.14 8.00
CA ILE A 30 -10.81 -6.67 8.84
C ILE A 30 -10.27 -5.37 8.24
N PRO A 31 -10.45 -4.22 8.90
CA PRO A 31 -9.82 -2.98 8.47
C PRO A 31 -8.31 -3.14 8.36
N THR A 32 -7.71 -2.63 7.28
CA THR A 32 -6.28 -2.76 7.02
C THR A 32 -5.68 -1.41 6.62
N PRO A 33 -4.51 -1.01 7.15
CA PRO A 33 -3.86 0.27 6.80
C PRO A 33 -3.51 0.39 5.32
N THR A 34 -3.06 -0.71 4.70
CA THR A 34 -2.72 -0.79 3.28
C THR A 34 -3.22 -2.09 2.64
N HIS A 35 -2.89 -2.34 1.37
CA HIS A 35 -3.15 -3.59 0.64
C HIS A 35 -1.89 -4.13 -0.04
N LEU A 36 -1.95 -5.38 -0.50
CA LEU A 36 -0.85 -6.10 -1.18
C LEU A 36 -0.58 -5.61 -2.63
N GLY A 37 -1.37 -4.67 -3.14
CA GLY A 37 -1.35 -4.27 -4.55
C GLY A 37 -2.19 -5.21 -5.44
N CYS A 38 -1.70 -6.42 -5.70
CA CYS A 38 -2.19 -7.30 -6.77
C CYS A 38 -3.56 -7.95 -6.55
N CYS A 39 -4.03 -8.04 -5.30
CA CYS A 39 -5.32 -8.64 -4.96
C CYS A 39 -6.22 -7.60 -4.30
N LEU A 40 -7.00 -6.89 -5.12
CA LEU A 40 -7.89 -5.82 -4.69
C LEU A 40 -9.19 -5.86 -5.51
N ALA A 41 -10.31 -5.61 -4.86
CA ALA A 41 -11.59 -5.38 -5.52
C ALA A 41 -12.13 -3.99 -5.14
N THR A 42 -12.54 -3.22 -6.15
CA THR A 42 -13.21 -1.93 -5.94
C THR A 42 -14.19 -1.68 -7.08
N SER A 43 -15.25 -0.91 -6.84
CA SER A 43 -16.16 -0.54 -7.93
C SER A 43 -15.49 0.45 -8.88
N LYS A 44 -15.80 0.36 -10.18
CA LYS A 44 -15.30 1.33 -11.18
C LYS A 44 -15.57 2.77 -10.78
N LYS A 45 -16.80 3.05 -10.33
CA LYS A 45 -17.22 4.38 -9.86
C LYS A 45 -16.34 4.88 -8.71
N ASN A 46 -16.02 4.01 -7.75
CA ASN A 46 -15.15 4.38 -6.63
C ASN A 46 -13.71 4.62 -7.09
N PHE A 47 -13.17 3.76 -7.97
CA PHE A 47 -11.82 3.92 -8.52
C PHE A 47 -11.68 5.23 -9.32
N ASP A 48 -12.67 5.56 -10.14
CA ASP A 48 -12.72 6.81 -10.88
C ASP A 48 -12.83 8.02 -9.94
N LYS A 49 -13.66 7.93 -8.88
CA LYS A 49 -13.81 8.98 -7.87
C LYS A 49 -12.50 9.27 -7.11
N LEU A 50 -11.69 8.24 -6.84
CA LEU A 50 -10.37 8.37 -6.21
C LEU A 50 -9.29 8.93 -7.17
N GLY A 51 -9.64 9.19 -8.44
CA GLY A 51 -8.69 9.67 -9.44
C GLY A 51 -7.78 8.57 -9.98
N ARG A 52 -8.16 7.29 -9.86
CA ARG A 52 -7.37 6.12 -10.27
C ARG A 52 -5.98 6.13 -9.62
N TYR A 53 -5.01 5.41 -10.20
CA TYR A 53 -3.60 5.53 -9.82
C TYR A 53 -3.01 6.85 -10.33
N ASP A 54 -2.05 7.40 -9.60
CA ASP A 54 -1.22 8.51 -10.09
C ASP A 54 -0.53 8.11 -11.41
N PRO A 55 -0.80 8.80 -12.54
CA PRO A 55 -0.20 8.48 -13.84
C PRO A 55 1.30 8.72 -13.89
N GLY A 56 1.86 9.43 -12.91
CA GLY A 56 3.29 9.59 -12.72
C GLY A 56 3.96 8.41 -12.03
N LEU A 57 3.24 7.44 -11.47
CA LEU A 57 3.86 6.21 -10.98
C LEU A 57 4.33 5.37 -12.16
N GLU A 58 5.57 4.90 -12.10
CA GLU A 58 6.16 4.15 -13.20
C GLU A 58 6.48 2.72 -12.77
N ILE A 59 6.08 1.77 -13.61
CA ILE A 59 6.42 0.33 -13.56
C ILE A 59 6.00 -0.38 -12.27
N TRP A 60 6.66 -0.09 -11.14
CA TRP A 60 6.46 -0.80 -9.88
C TRP A 60 6.92 0.03 -8.68
N GLY A 61 6.17 -0.03 -7.58
CA GLY A 61 6.57 0.48 -6.28
C GLY A 61 5.64 1.58 -5.80
N CYS A 62 5.24 1.46 -4.53
CA CYS A 62 4.41 2.42 -3.79
C CYS A 62 3.00 2.71 -4.35
N GLU A 63 2.55 2.03 -5.42
CA GLU A 63 1.19 2.15 -5.94
C GLU A 63 0.13 1.65 -4.95
N ASN A 64 0.47 0.61 -4.19
CA ASN A 64 -0.39 0.07 -3.15
C ASN A 64 -0.55 1.05 -1.97
N LEU A 65 0.52 1.76 -1.59
CA LEU A 65 0.46 2.79 -0.55
C LEU A 65 -0.35 4.00 -1.03
N GLU A 66 -0.13 4.44 -2.27
CA GLU A 66 -0.83 5.57 -2.88
C GLU A 66 -2.34 5.39 -2.86
N LEU A 67 -2.84 4.25 -3.34
CA LEU A 67 -4.26 3.96 -3.37
C LEU A 67 -4.83 3.73 -1.96
N SER A 68 -4.03 3.19 -1.03
CA SER A 68 -4.42 3.02 0.37
C SER A 68 -4.63 4.37 1.07
N PHE A 69 -3.68 5.29 0.92
CA PHE A 69 -3.76 6.63 1.50
C PHE A 69 -4.92 7.41 0.90
N LYS A 70 -5.07 7.40 -0.42
CA LYS A 70 -6.27 7.94 -1.10
C LYS A 70 -7.55 7.40 -0.49
N THR A 71 -7.65 6.09 -0.34
CA THR A 71 -8.87 5.46 0.16
C THR A 71 -9.19 5.93 1.58
N TRP A 72 -8.23 5.89 2.50
CA TRP A 72 -8.46 6.29 3.89
C TRP A 72 -8.68 7.80 4.05
N MET A 73 -7.82 8.62 3.46
CA MET A 73 -7.82 10.08 3.64
C MET A 73 -8.95 10.77 2.88
N CYS A 74 -9.53 10.12 1.87
CA CYS A 74 -10.69 10.63 1.14
C CYS A 74 -12.03 10.00 1.58
N GLY A 75 -12.08 9.40 2.79
CA GLY A 75 -13.33 8.93 3.43
C GLY A 75 -13.82 7.55 2.99
N GLY A 76 -12.98 6.76 2.34
CA GLY A 76 -13.22 5.34 2.05
C GLY A 76 -12.79 4.43 3.20
N ARG A 77 -12.87 3.11 2.94
CA ARG A 77 -12.37 2.07 3.85
C ARG A 77 -11.63 1.02 3.05
N LEU A 78 -10.61 0.42 3.67
CA LEU A 78 -9.84 -0.67 3.11
C LEU A 78 -9.95 -1.87 4.05
N GLU A 79 -10.40 -3.01 3.51
CA GLU A 79 -10.78 -4.19 4.30
C GLU A 79 -10.21 -5.46 3.67
N ILE A 80 -9.70 -6.36 4.51
CA ILE A 80 -9.42 -7.75 4.15
C ILE A 80 -10.71 -8.54 4.41
N ILE A 81 -11.13 -9.34 3.43
CA ILE A 81 -12.33 -10.18 3.50
C ILE A 81 -11.89 -11.64 3.73
N PRO A 82 -11.99 -12.18 4.97
CA PRO A 82 -11.47 -13.51 5.29
C PRO A 82 -12.09 -14.63 4.46
N CYS A 83 -13.33 -14.48 3.99
CA CYS A 83 -13.99 -15.47 3.16
C CYS A 83 -13.51 -15.50 1.69
N SER A 84 -12.76 -14.49 1.24
CA SER A 84 -12.26 -14.38 -0.13
C SER A 84 -10.80 -14.81 -0.21
N HIS A 85 -10.56 -16.04 -0.67
CA HIS A 85 -9.22 -16.61 -0.76
C HIS A 85 -8.66 -16.53 -2.18
N ILE A 86 -7.50 -15.89 -2.33
CA ILE A 86 -6.73 -15.85 -3.58
C ILE A 86 -5.29 -16.27 -3.24
N ALA A 87 -4.79 -17.29 -3.92
CA ALA A 87 -3.40 -17.71 -3.77
C ALA A 87 -2.48 -16.83 -4.61
N HIS A 88 -1.37 -16.38 -4.02
CA HIS A 88 -0.33 -15.63 -4.71
C HIS A 88 1.01 -16.34 -4.50
N MET A 89 1.73 -16.64 -5.58
CA MET A 89 3.08 -17.21 -5.50
C MET A 89 4.10 -16.07 -5.36
N PHE A 90 4.60 -15.87 -4.14
CA PHE A 90 5.62 -14.87 -3.88
C PHE A 90 6.95 -15.26 -4.52
N LYS A 91 7.54 -14.32 -5.27
CA LYS A 91 8.90 -14.48 -5.82
C LYS A 91 9.92 -14.12 -4.74
N HIS A 92 11.02 -14.87 -4.68
CA HIS A 92 12.13 -14.59 -3.77
C HIS A 92 13.00 -13.41 -4.21
N HIS A 93 13.00 -13.06 -5.50
CA HIS A 93 13.77 -11.96 -6.06
C HIS A 93 13.03 -11.33 -7.25
N ILE A 94 13.28 -10.03 -7.47
CA ILE A 94 12.75 -9.31 -8.63
C ILE A 94 13.51 -9.82 -9.86
N ILE A 95 12.80 -10.51 -10.75
CA ILE A 95 13.38 -11.10 -11.96
C ILE A 95 13.54 -10.10 -13.12
N TYR A 96 13.00 -8.89 -12.99
CA TYR A 96 13.11 -7.84 -14.00
C TYR A 96 14.23 -6.87 -13.64
N LYS A 97 15.17 -6.67 -14.58
CA LYS A 97 16.10 -5.54 -14.51
C LYS A 97 15.42 -4.34 -15.16
N TRP A 98 15.21 -3.27 -14.38
CA TRP A 98 14.64 -2.02 -14.88
C TRP A 98 15.69 -1.25 -15.68
N VAL A 99 15.97 -1.70 -16.90
CA VAL A 99 17.01 -1.13 -17.77
C VAL A 99 16.71 0.36 -17.97
N GLY A 100 17.66 1.21 -17.57
CA GLY A 100 17.56 2.68 -17.69
C GLY A 100 16.79 3.39 -16.57
N LYS A 101 16.24 2.68 -15.56
CA LYS A 101 15.51 3.30 -14.44
C LYS A 101 15.95 2.74 -13.07
N PRO A 102 17.20 2.97 -12.64
CA PRO A 102 17.77 2.35 -11.44
C PRO A 102 17.18 2.83 -10.11
N ARG A 103 16.32 3.88 -10.10
CA ARG A 103 15.75 4.48 -8.88
C ARG A 103 14.23 4.70 -8.95
N ILE A 104 13.54 3.80 -9.65
CA ILE A 104 12.12 3.96 -9.93
C ILE A 104 11.26 3.84 -8.68
N LEU A 105 11.66 2.96 -7.75
CA LEU A 105 10.98 2.75 -6.49
C LEU A 105 11.06 4.01 -5.63
N GLU A 106 12.25 4.57 -5.47
CA GLU A 106 12.51 5.78 -4.70
C GLU A 106 11.75 6.97 -5.28
N ARG A 107 11.76 7.12 -6.62
CA ARG A 107 10.96 8.14 -7.30
C ARG A 107 9.48 7.99 -7.00
N ASN A 108 8.92 6.79 -7.13
CA ASN A 108 7.51 6.54 -6.88
C ASN A 108 7.15 6.82 -5.42
N CYS A 109 7.92 6.30 -4.47
CA CYS A 109 7.68 6.51 -3.05
C CYS A 109 7.86 7.97 -2.63
N LEU A 110 8.81 8.71 -3.21
CA LEU A 110 8.92 10.15 -3.02
C LEU A 110 7.64 10.86 -3.45
N ARG A 111 7.13 10.60 -4.66
CA ARG A 111 5.85 11.18 -5.13
C ARG A 111 4.70 10.93 -4.15
N VAL A 112 4.56 9.68 -3.68
CA VAL A 112 3.51 9.31 -2.72
C VAL A 112 3.70 10.05 -1.39
N SER A 113 4.93 10.08 -0.86
CA SER A 113 5.23 10.74 0.41
C SER A 113 5.02 12.26 0.37
N GLU A 114 5.37 12.93 -0.73
CA GLU A 114 5.19 14.37 -0.89
C GLU A 114 3.71 14.79 -0.91
N VAL A 115 2.84 13.91 -1.40
CA VAL A 115 1.39 14.19 -1.51
C VAL A 115 0.62 13.78 -0.27
N TRP A 116 0.95 12.64 0.35
CA TRP A 116 0.07 12.00 1.32
C TRP A 116 0.61 11.90 2.74
N MET A 117 1.89 12.19 2.98
CA MET A 117 2.50 11.99 4.30
C MET A 117 2.74 13.28 5.08
N ASP A 118 2.38 14.45 4.56
CA ASP A 118 2.53 15.74 5.25
C ASP A 118 3.90 15.88 5.95
N GLU A 119 3.94 16.22 7.25
CA GLU A 119 5.18 16.26 8.05
C GLU A 119 5.87 14.90 8.23
N TYR A 120 5.16 13.78 8.11
CA TYR A 120 5.72 12.43 8.27
C TYR A 120 6.65 12.01 7.12
N LYS A 121 6.61 12.71 5.98
CA LYS A 121 7.53 12.43 4.85
C LYS A 121 9.01 12.53 5.24
N VAL A 122 9.34 13.30 6.28
CA VAL A 122 10.71 13.43 6.80
C VAL A 122 11.30 12.09 7.23
N PHE A 123 10.48 11.15 7.74
CA PHE A 123 10.95 9.83 8.15
C PHE A 123 11.44 9.01 6.96
N TYR A 124 10.70 9.07 5.84
CA TYR A 124 11.12 8.43 4.59
C TYR A 124 12.34 9.13 4.00
N GLN A 125 12.33 10.46 3.90
CA GLN A 125 13.43 11.24 3.35
C GLN A 125 14.75 11.03 4.13
N HIS A 126 14.71 10.91 5.46
CA HIS A 126 15.90 10.60 6.26
C HIS A 126 16.47 9.21 5.95
N ARG A 127 15.62 8.20 5.81
CA ARG A 127 16.06 6.84 5.43
C ARG A 127 16.62 6.80 4.01
N LEU A 128 16.00 7.52 3.09
CA LEU A 128 16.50 7.64 1.72
C LEU A 128 17.90 8.25 1.67
N LYS A 129 18.15 9.33 2.44
CA LYS A 129 19.48 9.96 2.53
C LYS A 129 20.54 9.00 3.07
N ALA A 130 20.22 8.21 4.09
CA ALA A 130 21.15 7.24 4.68
C ALA A 130 21.56 6.11 3.71
N VAL A 131 20.73 5.81 2.70
CA VAL A 131 21.03 4.81 1.66
C VAL A 131 21.84 5.42 0.50
N LEU A 132 21.77 6.74 0.32
CA LEU A 132 22.40 7.46 -0.79
C LEU A 132 23.73 8.15 -0.44
N SER A 133 24.07 8.21 0.86
CA SER A 133 25.37 8.64 1.38
C SER A 133 26.36 7.50 1.44
#